data_AF-A0A932K9C9-F1
#
_entry.id   AF-A0A932K9C9-F1
#
_cell.length_a   1.000
_cell.length_b   1.000
_cell.length_c   1.000
_cell.angle_alpha   90.00
_cell.angle_beta   90.00
_cell.angle_gamma   90.00
#
_symmetry.space_group_name_H-M   'P 1'
#
loop_
_entity.id
_entity.type
_entity.pdbx_description
1 polymer ?
#
loop_
_entity_poly.entity_id
_entity_poly.type
_entity_poly.pdbx_seq_one_letter_code
_entity_poly.pdbx_strand_id
1 'polypeptide(L)'
;MPDEDADRTGDAHDSRMKGEGGAPADRYAIRYYQKMWGEGGLMGKPERCNGSGFVMACPGRSSDVIYMYVWMEDGRIQEARWLCHMCDPWMQVAGDILCHLVRGCPRQDILRLRWDDFQHVLGGRSGLIMEHAGAAMLTLHKAVMDYEVRACLAAKQEGQAVAESPQKLRDLGFAGREGQQRLRHILEQTFAAFELRIPHVKAQEWVALGTVQDVSLTVQSLTERKAIERILAQGCGFPRSFEEQLEAPGEGTR
;
A
#
# COMPACT_ATOMS: atom_id res chain seq x y z
N MET A 1 56.32 -3.01 44.27
CA MET A 1 56.10 -2.11 43.11
C MET A 1 55.25 -2.90 42.13
N PRO A 2 53.96 -2.56 42.01
CA PRO A 2 53.05 -3.23 41.09
C PRO A 2 53.07 -2.48 39.76
N ASP A 3 53.39 -3.19 38.67
CA ASP A 3 53.12 -2.71 37.31
C ASP A 3 51.79 -3.29 36.85
N GLU A 4 50.97 -2.35 36.39
CA GLU A 4 49.63 -2.47 35.87
C GLU A 4 49.69 -3.01 34.44
N ASP A 5 48.97 -4.10 34.14
CA ASP A 5 48.61 -4.47 32.76
C ASP A 5 47.12 -4.82 32.74
N ALA A 6 46.30 -3.77 32.72
CA ALA A 6 44.91 -3.83 32.30
C ALA A 6 44.86 -3.47 30.81
N ASP A 7 45.05 -4.45 29.94
CA ASP A 7 44.89 -4.23 28.50
C ASP A 7 43.39 -4.20 28.16
N ARG A 8 42.98 -3.01 27.73
CA ARG A 8 41.61 -2.65 27.36
C ARG A 8 41.29 -3.30 26.02
N THR A 9 40.41 -4.29 26.04
CA THR A 9 39.62 -4.65 24.86
C THR A 9 38.76 -3.46 24.45
N GLY A 10 39.27 -2.66 23.51
CA GLY A 10 38.52 -1.59 22.87
C GLY A 10 37.32 -2.16 22.12
N ASP A 11 36.14 -1.73 22.53
CA ASP A 11 34.87 -1.90 21.86
C ASP A 11 34.97 -1.52 20.38
N ALA A 12 35.02 -2.52 19.51
CA ALA A 12 34.85 -2.37 18.07
C ALA A 12 33.37 -2.33 17.68
N HIS A 13 32.55 -1.56 18.43
CA HIS A 13 31.10 -1.55 18.24
C HIS A 13 30.48 -0.20 17.86
N ASP A 14 31.29 0.77 17.41
CA ASP A 14 30.78 2.10 17.05
C ASP A 14 31.35 2.67 15.73
N SER A 15 31.11 1.97 14.61
CA SER A 15 31.49 2.49 13.28
C SER A 15 30.59 2.08 12.11
N ARG A 16 29.30 1.83 12.34
CA ARG A 16 28.37 1.39 11.26
C ARG A 16 27.21 2.35 10.93
N MET A 17 27.37 3.63 11.24
CA MET A 17 26.48 4.71 10.79
C MET A 17 27.25 5.90 10.18
N LYS A 18 28.44 5.68 9.62
CA LYS A 18 29.05 6.66 8.70
C LYS A 18 28.61 6.33 7.28
N GLY A 19 27.63 7.10 6.80
CA GLY A 19 27.06 7.01 5.44
C GLY A 19 28.01 7.44 4.33
N GLU A 20 29.20 6.85 4.27
CA GLU A 20 30.21 7.18 3.25
C GLU A 20 30.37 6.07 2.18
N GLY A 21 29.57 5.00 2.25
CA GLY A 21 29.63 3.86 1.31
C GLY A 21 28.38 3.64 0.44
N GLY A 22 27.36 4.50 0.53
CA GLY A 22 26.20 4.41 -0.37
C GLY A 22 26.56 4.96 -1.74
N ALA A 23 26.11 4.32 -2.82
CA ALA A 23 26.26 4.87 -4.17
C ALA A 23 25.79 6.35 -4.18
N PRO A 24 26.33 7.24 -5.04
CA PRO A 24 25.87 8.64 -5.16
C PRO A 24 24.35 8.79 -5.36
N ALA A 25 23.68 7.71 -5.75
CA ALA A 25 22.25 7.49 -5.88
C ALA A 25 21.45 7.65 -4.56
N ASP A 26 22.01 7.30 -3.39
CA ASP A 26 21.22 7.21 -2.15
C ASP A 26 21.26 8.48 -1.29
N ARG A 27 22.12 9.45 -1.66
CA ARG A 27 22.14 10.78 -1.03
C ARG A 27 20.81 11.53 -1.21
N TYR A 28 20.09 11.25 -2.30
CA TYR A 28 18.80 11.87 -2.60
C TYR A 28 17.72 11.38 -1.62
N ALA A 29 17.69 10.07 -1.36
CA ALA A 29 16.79 9.46 -0.38
C ALA A 29 17.05 9.99 1.04
N ILE A 30 18.32 10.08 1.45
CA ILE A 30 18.71 10.64 2.76
C ILE A 30 18.24 12.09 2.91
N ARG A 31 18.49 12.93 1.89
CA ARG A 31 18.04 14.34 1.92
C ARG A 31 16.53 14.46 1.99
N TYR A 32 15.81 13.63 1.24
CA TYR A 32 14.35 13.61 1.29
C TYR A 32 13.86 13.20 2.69
N TYR A 33 14.43 12.14 3.27
CA TYR A 33 14.09 11.71 4.63
C TYR A 33 14.35 12.82 5.65
N GLN A 34 15.50 13.49 5.60
CA GLN A 34 15.81 14.63 6.47
C GLN A 34 14.80 15.78 6.29
N LYS A 35 14.40 16.09 5.05
CA LYS A 35 13.38 17.08 4.74
C LYS A 35 12.03 16.70 5.37
N MET A 36 11.60 15.45 5.21
CA MET A 36 10.34 14.94 5.75
C MET A 36 10.27 15.13 7.28
N TRP A 37 11.37 14.94 8.00
CA TRP A 37 11.43 15.16 9.45
C TRP A 37 11.59 16.62 9.85
N GLY A 38 12.27 17.44 9.04
CA GLY A 38 12.48 18.86 9.33
C GLY A 38 11.28 19.75 8.99
N GLU A 39 10.57 19.42 7.92
CA GLU A 39 9.46 20.23 7.36
C GLU A 39 8.09 19.58 7.56
N GLY A 40 8.05 18.29 7.89
CA GLY A 40 6.83 17.50 8.05
C GLY A 40 6.47 16.72 6.78
N GLY A 41 6.17 15.43 6.97
CA GLY A 41 5.67 14.55 5.91
C GLY A 41 4.14 14.38 5.94
N LEU A 42 3.66 13.47 5.12
CA LEU A 42 2.26 13.05 5.01
C LEU A 42 1.95 11.81 5.85
N MET A 43 2.80 11.49 6.84
CA MET A 43 2.56 10.40 7.79
C MET A 43 1.36 10.72 8.70
N GLY A 44 0.47 9.75 8.87
CA GLY A 44 -0.69 9.81 9.77
C GLY A 44 -1.93 9.15 9.19
N LYS A 45 -2.97 9.06 10.02
CA LYS A 45 -4.33 8.74 9.57
C LYS A 45 -5.08 10.06 9.35
N PRO A 46 -5.69 10.29 8.17
CA PRO A 46 -6.45 11.52 7.93
C PRO A 46 -7.76 11.49 8.72
N GLU A 47 -8.35 12.66 8.97
CA GLU A 47 -9.67 12.78 9.58
C GLU A 47 -10.78 12.18 8.70
N ARG A 48 -10.59 12.24 7.38
CA ARG A 48 -11.51 11.70 6.39
C ARG A 48 -10.78 10.74 5.46
N CYS A 49 -11.36 9.57 5.26
CA CYS A 49 -10.95 8.65 4.21
C CYS A 49 -12.15 7.89 3.67
N ASN A 50 -12.06 7.50 2.41
CA ASN A 50 -13.03 6.62 1.75
C ASN A 50 -12.37 5.50 0.93
N GLY A 51 -11.05 5.36 1.05
CA GLY A 51 -10.31 4.18 0.65
C GLY A 51 -9.16 3.92 1.61
N SER A 52 -8.91 2.65 1.90
CA SER A 52 -7.79 2.21 2.74
C SER A 52 -7.19 0.90 2.23
N GLY A 53 -5.88 0.82 2.27
CA GLY A 53 -5.11 -0.32 1.78
C GLY A 53 -3.95 -0.59 2.71
N PHE A 54 -3.53 -1.86 2.78
CA PHE A 54 -2.39 -2.25 3.59
C PHE A 54 -1.63 -3.41 2.96
N VAL A 55 -0.31 -3.43 3.20
CA VAL A 55 0.56 -4.55 2.81
C VAL A 55 1.61 -4.79 3.90
N MET A 56 2.09 -6.03 3.96
CA MET A 56 3.27 -6.40 4.76
C MET A 56 4.52 -5.95 3.99
N ALA A 57 5.07 -4.79 4.31
CA ALA A 57 6.19 -4.21 3.55
C ALA A 57 7.58 -4.59 4.12
N CYS A 58 7.68 -4.97 5.40
CA CYS A 58 8.96 -5.31 6.04
C CYS A 58 9.05 -6.75 6.60
N PRO A 59 8.67 -7.81 5.86
CA PRO A 59 8.71 -9.16 6.40
C PRO A 59 10.11 -9.61 6.88
N GLY A 60 10.17 -10.24 8.05
CA GLY A 60 11.40 -10.83 8.60
C GLY A 60 12.20 -9.97 9.59
N ARG A 61 11.94 -8.66 9.70
CA ARG A 61 12.48 -7.82 10.79
C ARG A 61 11.41 -7.36 11.78
N SER A 62 10.19 -7.20 11.30
CA SER A 62 9.03 -6.81 12.07
C SER A 62 7.77 -7.24 11.31
N SER A 63 6.69 -7.55 12.01
CA SER A 63 5.39 -7.84 11.39
C SER A 63 4.70 -6.55 10.90
N ASP A 64 5.49 -5.59 10.38
CA ASP A 64 5.00 -4.25 10.15
C ASP A 64 4.23 -4.13 8.85
N VAL A 65 3.11 -3.43 9.01
CA VAL A 65 2.17 -3.14 7.95
C VAL A 65 2.30 -1.66 7.61
N ILE A 66 2.45 -1.37 6.33
CA ILE A 66 2.20 -0.02 5.83
C ILE A 66 0.73 0.10 5.47
N TYR A 67 0.11 1.18 5.92
CA TYR A 67 -1.23 1.58 5.57
C TYR A 67 -1.18 2.80 4.67
N MET A 68 -2.07 2.86 3.68
CA MET A 68 -2.38 4.09 2.97
C MET A 68 -3.87 4.36 3.05
N TYR A 69 -4.19 5.64 3.21
CA TYR A 69 -5.54 6.17 3.30
C TYR A 69 -5.71 7.19 2.19
N VAL A 70 -6.81 7.09 1.46
CA VAL A 70 -7.18 8.06 0.43
C VAL A 70 -8.54 8.66 0.73
N TRP A 71 -8.67 9.95 0.41
CA TRP A 71 -9.93 10.64 0.25
C TRP A 71 -10.11 10.97 -1.22
N MET A 72 -11.11 10.35 -1.85
CA MET A 72 -11.45 10.59 -3.25
C MET A 72 -12.78 11.32 -3.41
N GLU A 73 -12.78 12.30 -4.30
CA GLU A 73 -13.94 13.15 -4.62
C GLU A 73 -13.86 13.50 -6.10
N ASP A 74 -14.99 13.43 -6.81
CA ASP A 74 -15.09 13.63 -8.26
C ASP A 74 -14.09 12.77 -9.07
N GLY A 75 -13.89 11.53 -8.62
CA GLY A 75 -12.97 10.56 -9.25
C GLY A 75 -11.48 10.92 -9.13
N ARG A 76 -11.11 11.82 -8.22
CA ARG A 76 -9.74 12.29 -7.97
C ARG A 76 -9.35 12.12 -6.52
N ILE A 77 -8.07 11.86 -6.26
CA ILE A 77 -7.53 11.88 -4.90
C ILE A 77 -7.39 13.33 -4.44
N GLN A 78 -8.13 13.71 -3.40
CA GLN A 78 -8.01 15.01 -2.75
C GLN A 78 -6.94 15.00 -1.65
N GLU A 79 -6.86 13.88 -0.93
CA GLU A 79 -5.89 13.65 0.13
C GLU A 79 -5.42 12.20 0.11
N ALA A 80 -4.11 12.01 0.31
CA ALA A 80 -3.51 10.72 0.57
C ALA A 80 -2.58 10.85 1.78
N ARG A 81 -2.66 9.88 2.68
CA ARG A 81 -1.77 9.77 3.84
C ARG A 81 -1.28 8.33 3.96
N TRP A 82 -0.18 8.17 4.65
CA TRP A 82 0.39 6.86 4.93
C TRP A 82 0.67 6.71 6.42
N LEU A 83 0.63 5.48 6.93
CA LEU A 83 0.99 5.19 8.31
C LEU A 83 1.82 3.91 8.31
N CYS A 84 2.94 3.94 9.01
CA CYS A 84 3.67 2.72 9.38
C CYS A 84 4.14 2.82 10.82
N HIS A 85 4.10 1.70 11.56
CA HIS A 85 4.49 1.67 12.97
C HIS A 85 6.00 1.56 13.16
N MET A 86 6.71 0.68 12.43
CA MET A 86 8.16 0.51 12.51
C MET A 86 8.83 0.10 11.18
N CYS A 87 8.44 0.73 10.06
CA CYS A 87 9.13 0.49 8.79
C CYS A 87 10.52 1.13 8.76
N ASP A 88 11.40 0.57 7.93
CA ASP A 88 12.67 1.20 7.60
C ASP A 88 12.46 2.61 7.01
N PRO A 89 13.47 3.51 7.10
CA PRO A 89 13.37 4.88 6.60
C PRO A 89 13.00 5.00 5.12
N TRP A 90 13.31 4.00 4.29
CA TRP A 90 13.12 4.06 2.84
C TRP A 90 11.68 3.77 2.45
N MET A 91 11.01 2.87 3.17
CA MET A 91 9.57 2.69 3.06
C MET A 91 8.82 3.97 3.45
N GLN A 92 9.27 4.69 4.48
CA GLN A 92 8.67 5.98 4.88
C GLN A 92 8.81 7.02 3.76
N VAL A 93 10.02 7.16 3.18
CA VAL A 93 10.25 8.04 2.02
C VAL A 93 9.39 7.65 0.83
N ALA A 94 9.31 6.35 0.50
CA ALA A 94 8.50 5.87 -0.62
C ALA A 94 7.00 6.17 -0.42
N GLY A 95 6.48 5.95 0.79
CA GLY A 95 5.10 6.28 1.14
C GLY A 95 4.81 7.77 1.05
N ASP A 96 5.73 8.61 1.52
CA ASP A 96 5.60 10.06 1.50
C ASP A 96 5.62 10.64 0.08
N ILE A 97 6.61 10.24 -0.73
CA ILE A 97 6.71 10.60 -2.15
C ILE A 97 5.42 10.21 -2.87
N LEU A 98 4.92 8.99 -2.66
CA LEU A 98 3.73 8.52 -3.35
C LEU A 98 2.50 9.35 -2.98
N CYS A 99 2.33 9.71 -1.70
CA CYS A 99 1.21 10.56 -1.27
C CYS A 99 1.25 11.95 -1.91
N HIS A 100 2.45 12.51 -2.14
CA HIS A 100 2.62 13.75 -2.89
C HIS A 100 2.30 13.61 -4.38
N LEU A 101 2.80 12.55 -5.02
CA LEU A 101 2.60 12.30 -6.45
C LEU A 101 1.13 12.16 -6.83
N VAL A 102 0.31 11.57 -5.96
CA VAL A 102 -1.07 11.19 -6.32
C VAL A 102 -2.10 12.25 -6.03
N ARG A 103 -1.72 13.37 -5.40
CA ARG A 103 -2.65 14.44 -5.06
C ARG A 103 -3.20 15.10 -6.32
N GLY A 104 -4.52 15.13 -6.43
CA GLY A 104 -5.26 15.64 -7.60
C GLY A 104 -5.32 14.66 -8.77
N CYS A 105 -4.63 13.52 -8.70
CA CYS A 105 -4.62 12.54 -9.78
C CYS A 105 -6.00 11.90 -9.96
N PRO A 106 -6.48 11.75 -11.20
CA PRO A 106 -7.60 10.88 -11.51
C PRO A 106 -7.29 9.44 -11.11
N ARG A 107 -8.29 8.71 -10.60
CA ARG A 107 -8.16 7.30 -10.20
C ARG A 107 -7.50 6.40 -11.25
N GLN A 108 -7.79 6.63 -12.53
CA GLN A 108 -7.30 5.83 -13.65
C GLN A 108 -5.80 6.03 -13.92
N ASP A 109 -5.25 7.17 -13.50
CA ASP A 109 -3.85 7.52 -13.73
C ASP A 109 -2.94 6.99 -12.62
N ILE A 110 -3.50 6.64 -11.45
CA ILE A 110 -2.75 6.04 -10.34
C ILE A 110 -2.07 4.75 -10.80
N LEU A 111 -2.79 3.92 -11.56
CA LEU A 111 -2.28 2.67 -12.11
C LEU A 111 -1.21 2.86 -13.20
N ARG A 112 -0.85 4.10 -13.53
CA ARG A 112 0.16 4.44 -14.54
C ARG A 112 1.44 5.00 -13.95
N LEU A 113 1.51 5.21 -12.63
CA LEU A 113 2.73 5.64 -11.96
C LEU A 113 3.86 4.63 -12.19
N ARG A 114 5.08 5.13 -12.27
CA ARG A 114 6.28 4.37 -12.60
C ARG A 114 7.43 4.78 -11.70
N TRP A 115 8.47 3.97 -11.72
CA TRP A 115 9.71 4.30 -11.00
C TRP A 115 10.29 5.66 -11.41
N ASP A 116 10.13 6.07 -12.67
CA ASP A 116 10.59 7.36 -13.16
C ASP A 116 9.93 8.55 -12.44
N ASP A 117 8.68 8.40 -11.96
CA ASP A 117 7.99 9.45 -11.18
C ASP A 117 8.65 9.66 -9.81
N PHE A 118 9.06 8.57 -9.15
CA PHE A 118 9.83 8.64 -7.91
C PHE A 118 11.21 9.24 -8.14
N GLN A 119 11.90 8.84 -9.21
CA GLN A 119 13.21 9.40 -9.55
C GLN A 119 13.14 10.91 -9.77
N HIS A 120 12.08 11.39 -10.42
CA HIS A 120 11.85 12.81 -10.64
C HIS A 120 11.75 13.58 -9.31
N VAL A 121 10.96 13.06 -8.36
CA VAL A 121 10.81 13.67 -7.03
C VAL A 121 12.12 13.66 -6.23
N LEU A 122 12.88 12.56 -6.33
CA LEU A 122 14.18 12.43 -5.66
C LEU A 122 15.26 13.33 -6.29
N GLY A 123 15.11 13.71 -7.56
CA GLY A 123 16.16 14.38 -8.34
C GLY A 123 17.27 13.43 -8.81
N GLY A 124 16.99 12.12 -8.84
CA GLY A 124 17.94 11.08 -9.22
C GLY A 124 17.48 9.66 -8.89
N ARG A 125 18.22 8.67 -9.39
CA ARG A 125 17.97 7.25 -9.08
C ARG A 125 18.44 6.94 -7.67
N SER A 126 17.66 6.19 -6.90
CA SER A 126 18.08 5.58 -5.62
C SER A 126 17.66 4.11 -5.61
N GLY A 127 18.60 3.20 -5.38
CA GLY A 127 18.31 1.77 -5.28
C GLY A 127 17.45 1.48 -4.05
N LEU A 128 17.75 2.14 -2.94
CA LEU A 128 17.01 1.99 -1.67
C LEU A 128 15.52 2.32 -1.83
N ILE A 129 15.19 3.43 -2.49
CA ILE A 129 13.76 3.76 -2.71
C ILE A 129 13.12 2.86 -3.76
N MET A 130 13.86 2.47 -4.81
CA MET A 130 13.33 1.59 -5.86
C MET A 130 12.79 0.27 -5.29
N GLU A 131 13.50 -0.32 -4.34
CA GLU A 131 13.11 -1.57 -3.68
C GLU A 131 11.83 -1.43 -2.83
N HIS A 132 11.52 -0.23 -2.34
CA HIS A 132 10.33 0.02 -1.49
C HIS A 132 9.16 0.64 -2.27
N ALA A 133 9.42 1.22 -3.45
CA ALA A 133 8.42 1.89 -4.28
C ALA A 133 7.26 0.96 -4.65
N GLY A 134 7.54 -0.33 -4.93
CA GLY A 134 6.50 -1.28 -5.29
C GLY A 134 5.54 -1.59 -4.15
N ALA A 135 6.05 -1.74 -2.92
CA ALA A 135 5.21 -1.95 -1.74
C ALA A 135 4.33 -0.72 -1.45
N ALA A 136 4.88 0.50 -1.55
CA ALA A 136 4.10 1.74 -1.46
C ALA A 136 2.99 1.78 -2.52
N MET A 137 3.33 1.52 -3.79
CA MET A 137 2.36 1.52 -4.89
C MET A 137 1.27 0.48 -4.72
N LEU A 138 1.61 -0.73 -4.27
CA LEU A 138 0.63 -1.78 -4.02
C LEU A 138 -0.34 -1.36 -2.91
N THR A 139 0.17 -0.74 -1.85
CA THR A 139 -0.64 -0.22 -0.74
C THR A 139 -1.63 0.82 -1.22
N LEU A 140 -1.19 1.77 -2.06
CA LEU A 140 -2.07 2.75 -2.68
C LEU A 140 -3.11 2.11 -3.61
N HIS A 141 -2.69 1.16 -4.45
CA HIS A 141 -3.62 0.45 -5.33
C HIS A 141 -4.73 -0.23 -4.52
N LYS A 142 -4.38 -0.88 -3.40
CA LYS A 142 -5.35 -1.49 -2.48
C LYS A 142 -6.29 -0.45 -1.86
N ALA A 143 -5.79 0.74 -1.51
CA ALA A 143 -6.61 1.83 -1.00
C ALA A 143 -7.61 2.36 -2.05
N VAL A 144 -7.18 2.46 -3.30
CA VAL A 144 -8.06 2.85 -4.42
C VAL A 144 -9.07 1.75 -4.72
N MET A 145 -8.68 0.47 -4.69
CA MET A 145 -9.61 -0.65 -4.84
C MET A 145 -10.68 -0.67 -3.75
N ASP A 146 -10.31 -0.37 -2.50
CA ASP A 146 -11.28 -0.24 -1.40
C ASP A 146 -12.32 0.84 -1.70
N TYR A 147 -11.88 2.01 -2.17
CA TYR A 147 -12.81 3.03 -2.63
C TYR A 147 -13.70 2.53 -3.78
N GLU A 148 -13.13 1.89 -4.80
CA GLU A 148 -13.90 1.47 -5.98
C GLU A 148 -14.97 0.44 -5.62
N VAL A 149 -14.67 -0.48 -4.69
CA VAL A 149 -15.66 -1.41 -4.13
C VAL A 149 -16.77 -0.65 -3.42
N ARG A 150 -16.43 0.31 -2.56
CA ARG A 150 -17.45 1.11 -1.85
C ARG A 150 -18.29 1.92 -2.81
N ALA A 151 -17.67 2.61 -3.76
CA ALA A 151 -18.32 3.47 -4.73
C ALA A 151 -19.30 2.70 -5.63
N CYS A 152 -18.91 1.51 -6.11
CA CYS A 152 -19.77 0.72 -7.00
C CYS A 152 -20.91 0.01 -6.27
N LEU A 153 -20.77 -0.26 -4.97
CA LEU A 153 -21.81 -0.92 -4.16
C LEU A 153 -22.75 0.05 -3.44
N ALA A 154 -22.29 1.25 -3.07
CA ALA A 154 -23.07 2.21 -2.28
C ALA A 154 -24.03 3.10 -3.10
N ALA A 155 -24.13 2.92 -4.42
CA ALA A 155 -25.14 3.53 -5.30
C ALA A 155 -25.49 5.02 -5.00
N LYS A 156 -24.48 5.89 -4.86
CA LYS A 156 -24.49 7.39 -4.72
C LYS A 156 -24.15 7.96 -3.32
N GLN A 157 -22.93 7.73 -2.85
CA GLN A 157 -22.36 8.56 -1.76
C GLN A 157 -20.92 8.96 -2.09
N GLU A 158 -20.73 9.64 -3.23
CA GLU A 158 -19.48 10.37 -3.48
C GLU A 158 -19.34 11.51 -2.45
N GLY A 159 -18.16 11.67 -1.86
CA GLY A 159 -17.88 12.75 -0.91
C GLY A 159 -18.37 12.56 0.53
N GLN A 160 -18.89 11.38 0.91
CA GLN A 160 -19.18 11.07 2.33
C GLN A 160 -18.04 10.29 2.99
N ALA A 161 -17.65 10.74 4.19
CA ALA A 161 -16.70 10.00 5.03
C ALA A 161 -17.27 8.60 5.29
N VAL A 162 -16.43 7.59 5.25
CA VAL A 162 -16.85 6.22 5.59
C VAL A 162 -17.35 6.22 7.03
N ALA A 163 -18.64 5.92 7.21
CA ALA A 163 -19.14 5.57 8.52
C ALA A 163 -18.36 4.33 8.99
N GLU A 164 -17.78 4.39 10.19
CA GLU A 164 -16.96 3.30 10.75
C GLU A 164 -17.74 1.98 10.89
N SER A 165 -19.08 2.01 10.80
CA SER A 165 -19.91 0.81 10.85
C SER A 165 -19.92 0.05 9.51
N PRO A 166 -19.56 -1.24 9.49
CA PRO A 166 -19.65 -2.08 8.30
C PRO A 166 -21.09 -2.16 7.76
N GLN A 167 -21.31 -1.76 6.51
CA GLN A 167 -22.60 -1.90 5.84
C GLN A 167 -22.80 -3.34 5.35
N LYS A 168 -23.93 -3.97 5.69
CA LYS A 168 -24.26 -5.32 5.22
C LYS A 168 -24.78 -5.28 3.79
N LEU A 169 -24.36 -6.24 2.98
CA LEU A 169 -24.74 -6.28 1.56
C LEU A 169 -26.24 -6.48 1.33
N ARG A 170 -26.89 -7.24 2.20
CA ARG A 170 -28.35 -7.43 2.15
C ARG A 170 -29.12 -6.12 2.32
N ASP A 171 -28.60 -5.20 3.12
CA ASP A 171 -29.22 -3.90 3.40
C ASP A 171 -29.03 -2.96 2.19
N LEU A 172 -28.06 -3.25 1.32
CA LEU A 172 -27.83 -2.61 0.02
C LEU A 172 -28.61 -3.28 -1.13
N GLY A 173 -29.51 -4.23 -0.81
CA GLY A 173 -30.34 -4.93 -1.79
C GLY A 173 -29.67 -6.11 -2.49
N PHE A 174 -28.47 -6.53 -2.07
CA PHE A 174 -27.86 -7.76 -2.55
C PHE A 174 -28.38 -8.94 -1.72
N ALA A 175 -29.48 -9.56 -2.17
CA ALA A 175 -30.08 -10.72 -1.52
C ALA A 175 -30.41 -11.83 -2.54
N GLY A 176 -30.36 -13.08 -2.09
CA GLY A 176 -30.69 -14.25 -2.92
C GLY A 176 -29.78 -14.42 -4.15
N ARG A 177 -30.23 -15.22 -5.11
CA ARG A 177 -29.44 -15.60 -6.29
C ARG A 177 -29.20 -14.42 -7.25
N GLU A 178 -30.20 -13.56 -7.42
CA GLU A 178 -30.09 -12.37 -8.28
C GLU A 178 -29.08 -11.37 -7.69
N GLY A 179 -29.14 -11.12 -6.37
CA GLY A 179 -28.16 -10.29 -5.67
C GLY A 179 -26.73 -10.81 -5.83
N GLN A 180 -26.52 -12.14 -5.73
CA GLN A 180 -25.21 -12.76 -5.96
C GLN A 180 -24.69 -12.52 -7.39
N GLN A 181 -25.53 -12.72 -8.41
CA GLN A 181 -25.15 -12.51 -9.81
C GLN A 181 -24.84 -11.05 -10.10
N ARG A 182 -25.67 -10.12 -9.60
CA ARG A 182 -25.48 -8.69 -9.75
C ARG A 182 -24.19 -8.22 -9.06
N LEU A 183 -23.95 -8.65 -7.81
CA LEU A 183 -22.73 -8.33 -7.07
C LEU A 183 -21.47 -8.76 -7.84
N ARG A 184 -21.45 -10.01 -8.31
CA ARG A 184 -20.34 -10.53 -9.11
C ARG A 184 -20.14 -9.72 -10.39
N HIS A 185 -21.21 -9.47 -11.13
CA HIS A 185 -21.14 -8.74 -12.39
C HIS A 185 -20.54 -7.34 -12.22
N ILE A 186 -21.02 -6.57 -11.23
CA ILE A 186 -20.52 -5.22 -10.93
C ILE A 186 -19.02 -5.26 -10.62
N LEU A 187 -18.59 -6.16 -9.72
CA LEU A 187 -17.19 -6.24 -9.30
C LEU A 187 -16.28 -6.74 -10.43
N GLU A 188 -16.65 -7.80 -11.14
CA GLU A 188 -15.86 -8.32 -12.27
C GLU A 188 -15.73 -7.30 -13.41
N GLN A 189 -16.75 -6.47 -13.65
CA GLN A 189 -16.65 -5.35 -14.60
C GLN A 189 -15.75 -4.22 -14.08
N THR A 190 -15.93 -3.81 -12.82
CA THR A 190 -15.15 -2.72 -12.21
C THR A 190 -13.65 -3.03 -12.20
N PHE A 191 -13.30 -4.30 -11.92
CA PHE A 191 -11.91 -4.75 -11.84
C PHE A 191 -11.49 -5.62 -13.03
N ALA A 192 -12.11 -5.41 -14.20
CA ALA A 192 -11.79 -6.16 -15.42
C ALA A 192 -10.32 -6.03 -15.84
N ALA A 193 -9.69 -4.88 -15.58
CA ALA A 193 -8.27 -4.64 -15.84
C ALA A 193 -7.33 -5.52 -15.00
N PHE A 194 -7.83 -6.10 -13.91
CA PHE A 194 -7.11 -7.06 -13.06
C PHE A 194 -7.59 -8.50 -13.29
N GLU A 195 -8.37 -8.75 -14.34
CA GLU A 195 -8.93 -10.07 -14.66
C GLU A 195 -9.69 -10.71 -13.48
N LEU A 196 -10.34 -9.90 -12.64
CA LEU A 196 -11.01 -10.39 -11.43
C LEU A 196 -12.07 -11.44 -11.79
N ARG A 197 -12.00 -12.59 -11.11
CA ARG A 197 -13.02 -13.66 -11.16
C ARG A 197 -13.44 -14.02 -9.75
N ILE A 198 -14.73 -13.86 -9.46
CA ILE A 198 -15.26 -14.14 -8.13
C ILE A 198 -15.83 -15.56 -8.11
N PRO A 199 -15.32 -16.47 -7.26
CA PRO A 199 -15.92 -17.79 -7.09
C PRO A 199 -17.38 -17.69 -6.65
N HIS A 200 -18.24 -18.55 -7.20
CA HIS A 200 -19.67 -18.54 -6.86
C HIS A 200 -19.91 -18.69 -5.35
N VAL A 201 -19.17 -19.59 -4.69
CA VAL A 201 -19.25 -19.82 -3.25
C VAL A 201 -18.95 -18.54 -2.45
N LYS A 202 -17.96 -17.76 -2.89
CA LYS A 202 -17.59 -16.51 -2.22
C LYS A 202 -18.69 -15.46 -2.30
N ALA A 203 -19.33 -15.32 -3.46
CA ALA A 203 -20.47 -14.40 -3.61
C ALA A 203 -21.67 -14.82 -2.75
N GLN A 204 -21.90 -16.13 -2.60
CA GLN A 204 -22.94 -16.67 -1.72
C GLN A 204 -22.66 -16.35 -0.25
N GLU A 205 -21.42 -16.53 0.22
CA GLU A 205 -21.00 -16.17 1.59
C GLU A 205 -21.25 -14.69 1.88
N TRP A 206 -20.81 -13.81 0.97
CA TRP A 206 -20.98 -12.37 1.12
C TRP A 206 -22.44 -11.96 1.19
N VAL A 207 -23.28 -12.45 0.27
CA VAL A 207 -24.71 -12.08 0.26
C VAL A 207 -25.44 -12.58 1.51
N ALA A 208 -25.01 -13.71 2.09
CA ALA A 208 -25.63 -14.24 3.29
C ALA A 208 -25.32 -13.40 4.54
N LEU A 209 -24.04 -13.06 4.76
CA LEU A 209 -23.57 -12.51 6.04
C LEU A 209 -22.49 -11.42 5.93
N GLY A 210 -22.00 -11.16 4.72
CA GLY A 210 -20.88 -10.26 4.48
C GLY A 210 -21.24 -8.78 4.47
N THR A 211 -20.19 -7.99 4.62
CA THR A 211 -20.19 -6.54 4.58
C THR A 211 -19.44 -6.03 3.35
N VAL A 212 -19.58 -4.74 3.05
CA VAL A 212 -18.76 -4.08 2.01
C VAL A 212 -17.26 -4.22 2.31
N GLN A 213 -16.87 -4.23 3.59
CA GLN A 213 -15.48 -4.44 4.00
C GLN A 213 -14.97 -5.83 3.61
N ASP A 214 -15.76 -6.88 3.83
CA ASP A 214 -15.38 -8.27 3.50
C ASP A 214 -15.16 -8.44 1.99
N VAL A 215 -16.01 -7.79 1.19
CA VAL A 215 -15.88 -7.75 -0.27
C VAL A 215 -14.58 -7.03 -0.64
N SER A 216 -14.35 -5.84 -0.08
CA SER A 216 -13.15 -5.05 -0.36
C SER A 216 -11.87 -5.82 -0.09
N LEU A 217 -11.74 -6.40 1.11
CA LEU A 217 -10.55 -7.17 1.48
C LEU A 217 -10.31 -8.36 0.54
N THR A 218 -11.38 -9.05 0.16
CA THR A 218 -11.24 -10.19 -0.75
C THR A 218 -10.91 -9.75 -2.19
N VAL A 219 -11.51 -8.67 -2.69
CA VAL A 219 -11.19 -8.11 -4.01
C VAL A 219 -9.72 -7.69 -4.06
N GLN A 220 -9.23 -7.02 -3.02
CA GLN A 220 -7.82 -6.66 -2.90
C GLN A 220 -6.93 -7.90 -2.96
N SER A 221 -7.27 -8.96 -2.21
CA SER A 221 -6.52 -10.23 -2.23
C SER A 221 -6.53 -10.92 -3.59
N LEU A 222 -7.70 -11.00 -4.25
CA LEU A 222 -7.84 -11.67 -5.56
C LEU A 222 -7.14 -10.92 -6.70
N THR A 223 -6.93 -9.60 -6.57
CA THR A 223 -6.29 -8.76 -7.59
C THR A 223 -4.81 -8.48 -7.30
N GLU A 224 -4.33 -8.82 -6.10
CA GLU A 224 -3.00 -8.46 -5.60
C GLU A 224 -1.88 -8.91 -6.56
N ARG A 225 -1.91 -10.17 -6.99
CA ARG A 225 -0.89 -10.71 -7.92
C ARG A 225 -0.80 -9.92 -9.22
N LYS A 226 -1.94 -9.62 -9.85
CA LYS A 226 -1.98 -8.84 -11.10
C LYS A 226 -1.53 -7.40 -10.87
N ALA A 227 -1.83 -6.81 -9.71
CA ALA A 227 -1.32 -5.51 -9.33
C ALA A 227 0.20 -5.51 -9.19
N ILE A 228 0.78 -6.54 -8.55
CA ILE A 228 2.24 -6.72 -8.41
C ILE A 228 2.92 -6.87 -9.77
N GLU A 229 2.42 -7.76 -10.64
CA GLU A 229 2.96 -7.97 -11.99
C GLU A 229 3.02 -6.66 -12.77
N ARG A 230 1.97 -5.83 -12.65
CA ARG A 230 1.92 -4.50 -13.27
C ARG A 230 2.94 -3.53 -12.67
N ILE A 231 3.07 -3.49 -11.35
CA ILE A 231 4.03 -2.61 -10.65
C ILE A 231 5.48 -2.96 -11.03
N LEU A 232 5.80 -4.25 -11.11
CA LEU A 232 7.10 -4.73 -11.58
C LEU A 232 7.38 -4.28 -13.03
N ALA A 233 6.38 -4.39 -13.91
CA ALA A 233 6.48 -3.91 -15.29
C ALA A 233 6.66 -2.38 -15.39
N GLN A 234 6.34 -1.63 -14.33
CA GLN A 234 6.54 -0.18 -14.22
C GLN A 234 7.93 0.20 -13.70
N GLY A 235 8.80 -0.79 -13.45
CA GLY A 235 10.18 -0.61 -13.02
C GLY A 235 10.35 -0.42 -11.51
N CYS A 236 9.28 -0.59 -10.73
CA CYS A 236 9.33 -0.54 -9.28
C CYS A 236 9.74 -1.90 -8.72
N GLY A 237 10.63 -1.90 -7.73
CA GLY A 237 11.03 -3.11 -7.02
C GLY A 237 10.12 -3.37 -5.81
N PHE A 238 10.22 -4.58 -5.27
CA PHE A 238 9.67 -4.93 -3.97
C PHE A 238 10.81 -5.33 -3.03
N PRO A 239 10.64 -5.21 -1.71
CA PRO A 239 11.61 -5.72 -0.75
C PRO A 239 11.76 -7.24 -0.93
N ARG A 240 12.98 -7.79 -0.82
CA ARG A 240 13.23 -9.24 -1.02
C ARG A 240 12.29 -10.16 -0.23
N SER A 241 12.00 -9.76 1.00
CA SER A 241 11.09 -10.48 1.88
C SER A 241 9.67 -10.58 1.32
N PHE A 242 9.27 -9.64 0.45
CA PHE A 242 7.99 -9.67 -0.27
C PHE A 242 8.05 -10.66 -1.44
N GLU A 243 9.17 -10.72 -2.16
CA GLU A 243 9.39 -11.70 -3.24
C GLU A 243 9.35 -13.13 -2.70
N GLU A 244 10.01 -13.39 -1.56
CA GLU A 244 9.99 -14.69 -0.87
C GLU A 244 8.56 -15.11 -0.47
N GLN A 245 7.69 -14.17 -0.09
CA GLN A 245 6.28 -14.46 0.22
C GLN A 245 5.45 -14.80 -1.02
N LEU A 246 5.75 -14.19 -2.17
CA LEU A 246 5.06 -14.50 -3.42
C LEU A 246 5.49 -15.85 -4.00
N GLU A 247 6.71 -16.29 -3.71
CA GLU A 247 7.25 -17.59 -4.12
C GLU A 247 6.84 -18.73 -3.18
N ALA A 248 6.51 -18.42 -1.92
CA ALA A 248 5.96 -19.41 -1.00
C ALA A 248 4.64 -19.97 -1.57
N PRO A 249 4.50 -21.30 -1.76
CA PRO A 249 3.26 -21.88 -2.23
C PRO A 249 2.16 -21.48 -1.26
N GLY A 250 1.21 -20.67 -1.73
CA GLY A 250 0.17 -20.09 -0.89
C GLY A 250 -0.45 -21.16 -0.03
N GLU A 251 -0.09 -21.18 1.26
CA GLU A 251 -0.80 -21.97 2.24
C GLU A 251 -2.20 -21.40 2.23
N GLY A 252 -3.10 -22.12 1.57
CA GLY A 252 -4.45 -21.66 1.32
C GLY A 252 -5.03 -21.13 2.61
N THR A 253 -5.43 -19.86 2.60
CA THR A 253 -6.33 -19.27 3.57
C THR A 253 -7.48 -20.26 3.79
N ARG A 254 -7.37 -21.01 4.88
CA ARG A 254 -8.43 -21.84 5.47
C ARG A 254 -9.28 -20.96 6.36
#